data_AF-A0A977KW35-F1
#
_entry.id   AF-A0A977KW35-F1
#
_cell.length_a   1.000
_cell.length_b   1.000
_cell.length_c   1.000
_cell.angle_alpha   90.00
_cell.angle_beta   90.00
_cell.angle_gamma   90.00
#
_symmetry.space_group_name_H-M   'P 1'
#
loop_
_entity.id
_entity.type
_entity.pdbx_description
1 polymer ?
#
loop_
_entity_poly.entity_id
_entity_poly.type
_entity_poly.pdbx_seq_one_letter_code
_entity_poly.pdbx_strand_id
1 'polypeptide(L)'
;MLDLAKLAVKIPGMSQHFKKEVAASRQRLERALQLFDLAQSQQNLLTERYHLWRDRLFFSVALPIEPLNTKVRIATAPKSHSVFATDGSQIAPSHHEIAYCYLINIGRIMLHYGQNLHPLLDSIPEVYYRREDLYVSKQWGIRTEEWMGYRRGVLEAQYLAEMACRWVRPPGPHTDPNLAMVDGSLIYWFLESLPQEARDQILLPLLAAWEELKIARIPLLGYLSASRSSEAMNFLRLQACNYETPNCGLHCSGLEQDTTPCQLFEPLRDATFWSYLLEPGQRSPLWQSSARILDLYSTDQRIYFCYVNVGTEIARVEVPAWVVEDSSLLEQSLSIMLAQVNKGYGYPVAIAEAHNQAVVRGGDRARFFALLEQQMLKTGLQNVGTSYKEARKRGSVV
;
A
#
# COMPACT_ATOMS: atom_id res chain seq x y z
N MET A 1 19.28 -22.03 17.63
CA MET A 1 20.34 -21.72 16.63
C MET A 1 20.06 -22.57 15.40
N LEU A 2 19.98 -21.95 14.21
CA LEU A 2 19.71 -22.66 12.96
C LEU A 2 20.93 -23.49 12.55
N ASP A 3 20.74 -24.76 12.22
CA ASP A 3 21.81 -25.69 11.83
C ASP A 3 22.05 -25.63 10.31
N LEU A 4 22.99 -24.78 9.89
CA LEU A 4 23.31 -24.52 8.49
C LEU A 4 23.91 -25.73 7.76
N ALA A 5 24.55 -26.66 8.48
CA ALA A 5 25.13 -27.86 7.89
C ALA A 5 24.05 -28.81 7.36
N LYS A 6 22.93 -28.94 8.08
CA LYS A 6 21.75 -29.70 7.63
C LYS A 6 21.03 -29.04 6.46
N LEU A 7 21.06 -27.70 6.37
CA LEU A 7 20.54 -26.96 5.23
C LEU A 7 21.40 -27.18 3.98
N ALA A 8 22.72 -27.15 4.11
CA ALA A 8 23.66 -27.29 2.99
C ALA A 8 23.44 -28.58 2.17
N VAL A 9 23.04 -29.68 2.82
CA VAL A 9 22.72 -30.95 2.15
C VAL A 9 21.47 -30.87 1.27
N LYS A 10 20.55 -29.94 1.56
CA LYS A 10 19.29 -29.74 0.80
C LYS A 10 19.40 -28.72 -0.34
N ILE A 11 20.47 -27.91 -0.37
CA ILE A 11 20.69 -26.83 -1.35
C ILE A 11 20.92 -27.33 -2.80
N PRO A 12 21.63 -28.45 -3.07
CA PRO A 12 21.89 -28.87 -4.46
C PRO A 12 20.62 -29.16 -5.27
N GLY A 13 19.60 -29.75 -4.64
CA GLY A 13 18.28 -29.98 -5.28
C GLY A 13 17.57 -28.66 -5.65
N MET A 14 17.77 -27.60 -4.87
CA MET A 14 17.22 -26.27 -5.15
C MET A 14 17.87 -25.64 -6.38
N SER A 15 19.19 -25.81 -6.58
CA SER A 15 19.90 -25.24 -7.74
C SER A 15 19.39 -25.77 -9.08
N GLN A 16 19.11 -27.08 -9.17
CA GLN A 16 18.54 -27.67 -10.38
C GLN A 16 17.09 -27.23 -10.61
N HIS A 17 16.29 -27.12 -9.55
CA HIS A 17 14.94 -26.58 -9.63
C HIS A 17 14.95 -25.12 -10.13
N PHE A 18 15.85 -24.27 -9.61
CA PHE A 18 16.00 -22.88 -10.06
C PHE A 18 16.42 -22.77 -11.53
N LYS A 19 17.28 -23.65 -12.06
CA LYS A 19 17.61 -23.63 -13.50
C LYS A 19 16.39 -23.90 -14.38
N LYS A 20 15.53 -24.86 -14.00
CA LYS A 20 14.28 -25.15 -14.72
C LYS A 20 13.29 -23.99 -14.61
N GLU A 21 13.14 -23.42 -13.42
CA GLU A 21 12.32 -22.24 -13.14
C GLU A 21 12.75 -21.02 -13.97
N VAL A 22 14.06 -20.75 -14.08
CA VAL A 22 14.59 -19.64 -14.89
C VAL A 22 14.26 -19.81 -16.38
N ALA A 23 14.45 -21.02 -16.92
CA ALA A 23 14.10 -21.31 -18.31
C ALA A 23 12.60 -21.15 -18.57
N ALA A 24 11.75 -21.68 -17.68
CA ALA A 24 10.30 -21.52 -17.77
C ALA A 24 9.88 -20.04 -17.64
N SER A 25 10.51 -19.28 -16.74
CA SER A 25 10.26 -17.86 -16.56
C SER A 25 10.58 -17.05 -17.81
N ARG A 26 11.67 -17.39 -18.50
CA ARG A 26 12.03 -16.76 -19.77
C ARG A 26 10.99 -17.04 -20.86
N GLN A 27 10.53 -18.29 -20.98
CA GLN A 27 9.48 -18.64 -21.94
C GLN A 27 8.16 -17.90 -21.67
N ARG A 28 7.78 -17.78 -20.39
CA ARG A 28 6.60 -16.99 -19.98
C ARG A 28 6.73 -15.51 -20.36
N LEU A 29 7.92 -14.93 -20.14
CA LEU A 29 8.21 -13.56 -20.54
C LEU A 29 8.14 -13.38 -22.06
N GLU A 30 8.76 -14.27 -22.84
CA GLU A 30 8.73 -14.22 -24.31
C GLU A 30 7.28 -14.27 -24.82
N ARG A 31 6.45 -15.13 -24.25
CA ARG A 31 5.02 -15.23 -24.59
C ARG A 31 4.22 -13.99 -24.19
N ALA A 32 4.50 -13.43 -23.01
CA ALA A 32 3.90 -12.18 -22.57
C ALA A 32 4.25 -11.02 -23.50
N LEU A 33 5.51 -10.90 -23.94
CA LEU A 33 5.95 -9.87 -24.88
C LEU A 33 5.27 -10.00 -26.24
N GLN A 34 5.10 -11.22 -26.76
CA GLN A 34 4.35 -11.47 -27.99
C GLN A 34 2.88 -11.03 -27.88
N LEU A 35 2.22 -11.40 -26.77
CA LEU A 35 0.83 -11.00 -26.52
C LEU A 35 0.70 -9.49 -26.32
N PHE A 36 1.68 -8.87 -25.68
CA PHE A 36 1.74 -7.43 -25.49
C PHE A 36 1.88 -6.67 -26.82
N ASP A 37 2.68 -7.18 -27.75
CA ASP A 37 2.80 -6.62 -29.10
C ASP A 37 1.48 -6.69 -29.88
N LEU A 38 0.81 -7.84 -29.85
CA LEU A 38 -0.52 -7.98 -30.44
C LEU A 38 -1.54 -7.06 -29.79
N ALA A 39 -1.54 -6.99 -28.45
CA ALA A 39 -2.46 -6.18 -27.67
C ALA A 39 -2.30 -4.67 -27.94
N GLN A 40 -1.10 -4.18 -28.27
CA GLN A 40 -0.89 -2.79 -28.65
C GLN A 40 -1.76 -2.40 -29.86
N SER A 41 -1.79 -3.25 -30.90
CA SER A 41 -2.58 -3.00 -32.11
C SER A 41 -4.09 -3.13 -31.88
N GLN A 42 -4.50 -3.81 -30.81
CA GLN A 42 -5.90 -4.14 -30.50
C GLN A 42 -6.40 -3.48 -29.21
N GLN A 43 -5.68 -2.50 -28.65
CA GLN A 43 -5.95 -1.96 -27.31
C GLN A 43 -7.41 -1.49 -27.15
N ASN A 44 -7.95 -0.73 -28.12
CA ASN A 44 -9.33 -0.26 -28.06
C ASN A 44 -10.34 -1.41 -28.05
N LEU A 45 -10.15 -2.42 -28.91
CA LEU A 45 -11.00 -3.61 -28.96
C LEU A 45 -10.95 -4.39 -27.64
N LEU A 46 -9.78 -4.50 -27.03
CA LEU A 46 -9.62 -5.15 -25.72
C LEU A 46 -10.32 -4.39 -24.60
N THR A 47 -10.24 -3.06 -24.61
CA THR A 47 -10.94 -2.19 -23.65
C THR A 47 -12.46 -2.30 -23.80
N GLU A 48 -12.99 -2.26 -25.03
CA GLU A 48 -14.41 -2.48 -25.30
C GLU A 48 -14.87 -3.87 -24.84
N ARG A 49 -14.08 -4.91 -25.15
CA ARG A 49 -14.35 -6.27 -24.70
C ARG A 49 -14.34 -6.38 -23.19
N TYR A 50 -13.43 -5.69 -22.49
CA TYR A 50 -13.46 -5.63 -21.04
C TYR A 50 -14.77 -5.01 -20.52
N HIS A 51 -15.19 -3.85 -21.05
CA HIS A 51 -16.41 -3.19 -20.58
C HIS A 51 -17.67 -4.05 -20.77
N LEU A 52 -17.74 -4.82 -21.87
CA LEU A 52 -18.85 -5.73 -22.13
C LEU A 52 -18.89 -6.95 -21.19
N TRP A 53 -17.73 -7.41 -20.70
CA TRP A 53 -17.61 -8.71 -20.03
C TRP A 53 -17.05 -8.66 -18.61
N ARG A 54 -16.73 -7.48 -18.05
CA ARG A 54 -16.09 -7.33 -16.73
C ARG A 54 -16.76 -8.12 -15.60
N ASP A 55 -18.09 -8.20 -15.57
CA ASP A 55 -18.84 -8.91 -14.54
C ASP A 55 -18.84 -10.44 -14.70
N ARG A 56 -18.28 -10.94 -15.79
CA ARG A 56 -18.20 -12.37 -16.13
C ARG A 56 -16.77 -12.92 -16.03
N LEU A 57 -15.79 -12.09 -15.68
CA LEU A 57 -14.40 -12.48 -15.48
C LEU A 57 -14.17 -12.98 -14.05
N PHE A 58 -13.29 -13.98 -13.89
CA PHE A 58 -12.87 -14.48 -12.57
C PHE A 58 -11.67 -13.73 -11.98
N PHE A 59 -11.17 -12.71 -12.66
CA PHE A 59 -9.96 -11.97 -12.30
C PHE A 59 -10.16 -10.48 -12.55
N SER A 60 -9.47 -9.64 -11.78
CA SER A 60 -9.48 -8.19 -11.97
C SER A 60 -8.54 -7.81 -13.10
N VAL A 61 -8.92 -6.82 -13.90
CA VAL A 61 -8.16 -6.35 -15.06
C VAL A 61 -7.99 -4.84 -14.95
N ALA A 62 -6.76 -4.37 -14.89
CA ALA A 62 -6.52 -2.94 -15.00
C ALA A 62 -6.66 -2.49 -16.47
N LEU A 63 -7.22 -1.30 -16.67
CA LEU A 63 -7.40 -0.72 -17.99
C LEU A 63 -6.30 0.29 -18.31
N PRO A 64 -5.57 0.16 -19.43
CA PRO A 64 -4.59 1.17 -19.82
C PRO A 64 -5.30 2.43 -20.32
N ILE A 65 -4.97 3.58 -19.74
CA ILE A 65 -5.49 4.90 -20.19
C ILE A 65 -4.51 5.65 -21.10
N GLU A 66 -3.30 5.13 -21.24
CA GLU A 66 -2.29 5.55 -22.21
C GLU A 66 -2.00 4.37 -23.16
N PRO A 67 -1.37 4.60 -24.33
CA PRO A 67 -0.92 3.50 -25.20
C PRO A 67 -0.05 2.50 -24.43
N LEU A 68 -0.24 1.19 -24.66
CA LEU A 68 0.47 0.14 -23.93
C LEU A 68 2.01 0.29 -23.99
N ASN A 69 2.57 0.77 -25.10
CA ASN A 69 4.00 0.98 -25.26
C ASN A 69 4.54 2.30 -24.68
N THR A 70 3.70 3.06 -23.97
CA THR A 70 4.09 4.32 -23.33
C THR A 70 5.20 4.06 -22.31
N LYS A 71 6.33 4.75 -22.51
CA LYS A 71 7.47 4.76 -21.61
C LYS A 71 7.91 6.20 -21.45
N VAL A 72 7.66 6.78 -20.29
CA VAL A 72 7.92 8.21 -20.04
C VAL A 72 9.07 8.34 -19.05
N ARG A 73 10.11 9.10 -19.42
CA ARG A 73 11.17 9.47 -18.48
C ARG A 73 10.63 10.52 -17.51
N ILE A 74 10.75 10.22 -16.22
CA ILE A 74 10.35 11.12 -15.14
C ILE A 74 11.35 12.28 -15.06
N ALA A 75 10.82 13.50 -14.96
CA ALA A 75 11.62 14.71 -14.83
C ALA A 75 12.34 14.77 -13.47
N THR A 76 13.37 15.62 -13.38
CA THR A 76 14.02 15.92 -12.10
C THR A 76 13.07 16.68 -11.19
N ALA A 77 13.04 16.32 -9.90
CA ALA A 77 12.23 17.02 -8.90
C ALA A 77 12.56 18.53 -8.84
N PRO A 78 11.57 19.38 -8.50
CA PRO A 78 11.78 20.79 -8.20
C PRO A 78 12.86 20.98 -7.13
N LYS A 79 13.67 22.05 -7.25
CA LYS A 79 14.74 22.35 -6.27
C LYS A 79 14.19 22.58 -4.86
N SER A 80 13.03 23.21 -4.78
CA SER A 80 12.28 23.50 -3.56
C SER A 80 11.01 22.68 -3.55
N HIS A 81 10.80 21.85 -2.53
CA HIS A 81 9.57 21.07 -2.35
C HIS A 81 9.44 20.52 -0.92
N SER A 82 8.25 20.07 -0.56
CA SER A 82 7.96 19.42 0.72
C SER A 82 7.35 18.02 0.55
N VAL A 83 7.66 17.09 1.45
CA VAL A 83 7.11 15.72 1.42
C VAL A 83 6.53 15.38 2.78
N PHE A 84 5.31 14.86 2.77
CA PHE A 84 4.56 14.44 3.95
C PHE A 84 4.41 12.92 3.94
N ALA A 85 4.59 12.28 5.09
CA ALA A 85 4.29 10.86 5.24
C ALA A 85 3.83 10.55 6.66
N THR A 86 3.04 9.50 6.80
CA THR A 86 2.64 8.93 8.09
C THR A 86 2.77 7.41 8.05
N ASP A 87 3.07 6.83 9.19
CA ASP A 87 2.97 5.39 9.43
C ASP A 87 2.49 5.17 10.87
N GLY A 88 2.03 3.97 11.18
CA GLY A 88 1.43 3.63 12.46
C GLY A 88 1.98 2.35 13.03
N SER A 89 2.11 2.30 14.35
CA SER A 89 2.28 1.04 15.07
C SER A 89 1.33 0.97 16.25
N GLN A 90 1.31 -0.17 16.94
CA GLN A 90 0.28 -0.45 17.93
C GLN A 90 0.73 -1.42 19.02
N ILE A 91 0.12 -1.27 20.20
CA ILE A 91 0.19 -2.27 21.29
C ILE A 91 -1.17 -2.93 21.37
N ALA A 92 -1.25 -4.21 21.00
CA ALA A 92 -2.48 -4.99 21.07
C ALA A 92 -2.95 -5.20 22.53
N PRO A 93 -4.27 -5.29 22.76
CA PRO A 93 -4.81 -5.50 24.09
C PRO A 93 -4.48 -6.91 24.61
N SER A 94 -4.16 -7.02 25.90
CA SER A 94 -3.78 -8.29 26.53
C SER A 94 -4.48 -8.48 27.88
N HIS A 95 -5.07 -9.66 28.08
CA HIS A 95 -5.65 -10.06 29.36
C HIS A 95 -4.59 -10.39 30.43
N HIS A 96 -3.31 -10.45 30.05
CA HIS A 96 -2.20 -10.71 30.97
C HIS A 96 -1.55 -9.43 31.49
N GLU A 97 -1.99 -8.28 30.97
CA GLU A 97 -1.54 -6.96 31.40
C GLU A 97 -2.47 -6.37 32.45
N ILE A 98 -2.00 -5.32 33.11
CA ILE A 98 -2.71 -4.64 34.21
C ILE A 98 -4.04 -3.99 33.82
N ALA A 99 -4.23 -3.71 32.54
CA ALA A 99 -5.44 -3.11 31.99
C ALA A 99 -5.68 -3.64 30.56
N TYR A 100 -6.93 -3.97 30.27
CA TYR A 100 -7.33 -4.36 28.92
C TYR A 100 -7.59 -3.10 28.08
N CYS A 101 -6.52 -2.58 27.48
CA CYS A 101 -6.52 -1.41 26.60
C CYS A 101 -5.55 -1.64 25.44
N TYR A 102 -5.66 -0.86 24.38
CA TYR A 102 -4.68 -0.82 23.31
C TYR A 102 -4.17 0.60 23.07
N LEU A 103 -3.03 0.68 22.41
CA LEU A 103 -2.42 1.95 22.02
C LEU A 103 -2.17 1.94 20.52
N ILE A 104 -2.49 3.04 19.86
CA ILE A 104 -2.06 3.31 18.49
C ILE A 104 -1.09 4.49 18.53
N ASN A 105 0.07 4.35 17.88
CA ASN A 105 1.04 5.41 17.75
C ASN A 105 1.23 5.75 16.28
N ILE A 106 0.97 6.99 15.90
CA ILE A 106 1.15 7.46 14.51
C ILE A 106 2.40 8.33 14.43
N GLY A 107 3.39 7.88 13.66
CA GLY A 107 4.52 8.71 13.26
C GLY A 107 4.12 9.63 12.12
N ARG A 108 4.49 10.91 12.19
CA ARG A 108 4.24 11.90 11.12
C ARG A 108 5.50 12.66 10.78
N ILE A 109 5.75 12.78 9.49
CA ILE A 109 6.97 13.40 8.95
C ILE A 109 6.63 14.47 7.93
N MET A 110 7.32 15.60 8.03
CA MET A 110 7.35 16.63 7.00
C MET A 110 8.82 16.97 6.70
N LEU A 111 9.26 16.68 5.48
CA LEU A 111 10.61 16.99 5.01
C LEU A 111 10.58 18.14 4.01
N HIS A 112 11.48 19.11 4.19
CA HIS A 112 11.63 20.26 3.30
C HIS A 112 12.97 20.17 2.54
N TYR A 113 12.91 20.29 1.23
CA TYR A 113 14.09 20.29 0.36
C TYR A 113 14.27 21.67 -0.24
N GLY A 114 15.49 22.21 -0.20
CA GLY A 114 15.82 23.50 -0.83
C GLY A 114 15.23 24.75 -0.18
N GLN A 115 14.53 24.61 0.96
CA GLN A 115 13.79 25.70 1.61
C GLN A 115 14.48 26.27 2.86
N ASN A 116 15.55 25.64 3.36
CA ASN A 116 16.22 26.00 4.63
C ASN A 116 15.26 26.01 5.84
N LEU A 117 14.33 25.04 5.88
CA LEU A 117 13.37 24.84 6.95
C LEU A 117 13.69 23.55 7.72
N HIS A 118 13.42 23.54 9.02
CA HIS A 118 13.59 22.36 9.85
C HIS A 118 12.50 21.32 9.52
N PRO A 119 12.85 20.02 9.43
CA PRO A 119 11.86 18.98 9.26
C PRO A 119 10.99 18.83 10.52
N LEU A 120 9.76 18.37 10.35
CA LEU A 120 8.95 17.84 11.44
C LEU A 120 9.16 16.32 11.50
N LEU A 121 9.65 15.83 12.65
CA LEU A 121 9.70 14.41 12.98
C LEU A 121 8.96 14.25 14.32
N ASP A 122 7.77 13.65 14.29
CA ASP A 122 6.89 13.61 15.46
C ASP A 122 6.10 12.30 15.53
N SER A 123 5.56 11.99 16.72
CA SER A 123 4.71 10.82 16.95
C SER A 123 3.54 11.16 17.87
N ILE A 124 2.34 10.70 17.51
CA ILE A 124 1.11 10.92 18.27
C ILE A 124 0.60 9.58 18.83
N PRO A 125 0.83 9.30 20.13
CA PRO A 125 0.29 8.12 20.78
C PRO A 125 -1.11 8.37 21.35
N GLU A 126 -2.04 7.46 21.09
CA GLU A 126 -3.40 7.46 21.64
C GLU A 126 -3.74 6.14 22.32
N VAL A 127 -4.39 6.23 23.49
CA VAL A 127 -4.77 5.07 24.30
C VAL A 127 -6.28 4.87 24.24
N TYR A 128 -6.67 3.63 23.92
CA TYR A 128 -8.05 3.21 23.74
C TYR A 128 -8.41 2.18 24.81
N TYR A 129 -9.34 2.55 25.69
CA TYR A 129 -9.64 1.80 26.91
C TYR A 129 -11.13 1.76 27.26
N ARG A 130 -11.99 2.48 26.53
CA ARG A 130 -13.43 2.51 26.81
C ARG A 130 -14.13 1.31 26.19
N ARG A 131 -15.34 1.00 26.65
CA ARG A 131 -16.09 -0.17 26.17
C ARG A 131 -16.39 -0.06 24.68
N GLU A 132 -16.75 1.13 24.24
CA GLU A 132 -16.96 1.48 22.83
C GLU A 132 -15.70 1.23 22.01
N ASP A 133 -14.50 1.56 22.51
CA ASP A 133 -13.25 1.34 21.77
C ASP A 133 -12.87 -0.14 21.65
N LEU A 134 -13.18 -0.93 22.69
CA LEU A 134 -12.71 -2.31 22.84
C LEU A 134 -13.67 -3.34 22.26
N TYR A 135 -14.97 -3.01 22.21
CA TYR A 135 -16.02 -3.97 21.91
C TYR A 135 -16.90 -3.62 20.71
N VAL A 136 -16.82 -2.41 20.14
CA VAL A 136 -17.63 -2.02 18.97
C VAL A 136 -17.49 -3.01 17.82
N SER A 137 -16.28 -3.51 17.56
CA SER A 137 -16.02 -4.41 16.42
C SER A 137 -16.67 -5.78 16.55
N LYS A 138 -16.98 -6.22 17.78
CA LYS A 138 -17.52 -7.56 18.05
C LYS A 138 -18.92 -7.75 17.47
N GLN A 139 -19.70 -6.67 17.33
CA GLN A 139 -21.03 -6.74 16.73
C GLN A 139 -21.00 -7.15 15.25
N TRP A 140 -19.85 -6.97 14.59
CA TRP A 140 -19.60 -7.39 13.21
C TRP A 140 -18.76 -8.66 13.11
N GLY A 141 -18.50 -9.35 14.23
CA GLY A 141 -17.65 -10.53 14.27
C GLY A 141 -16.15 -10.25 14.09
N ILE A 142 -15.71 -8.99 14.15
CA ILE A 142 -14.32 -8.58 13.91
C ILE A 142 -13.56 -8.57 15.24
N ARG A 143 -12.37 -9.19 15.27
CA ARG A 143 -11.49 -9.18 16.44
C ARG A 143 -11.01 -7.76 16.74
N THR A 144 -10.93 -7.40 18.02
CA THR A 144 -10.44 -6.06 18.44
C THR A 144 -9.05 -5.72 17.89
N GLU A 145 -8.16 -6.71 17.83
CA GLU A 145 -6.80 -6.55 17.27
C GLU A 145 -6.81 -6.22 15.77
N GLU A 146 -7.72 -6.84 15.01
CA GLU A 146 -7.91 -6.58 13.59
C GLU A 146 -8.53 -5.20 13.37
N TRP A 147 -9.57 -4.88 14.14
CA TRP A 147 -10.23 -3.56 14.12
C TRP A 147 -9.27 -2.41 14.44
N MET A 148 -8.39 -2.62 15.42
CA MET A 148 -7.33 -1.66 15.76
C MET A 148 -6.42 -1.38 14.55
N GLY A 149 -6.08 -2.41 13.77
CA GLY A 149 -5.31 -2.24 12.53
C GLY A 149 -6.02 -1.37 11.48
N TYR A 150 -7.34 -1.50 11.36
CA TYR A 150 -8.15 -0.65 10.48
C TYR A 150 -8.22 0.79 11.00
N ARG A 151 -8.46 0.98 12.30
CA ARG A 151 -8.45 2.31 12.93
C ARG A 151 -7.10 3.01 12.76
N ARG A 152 -6.00 2.27 12.87
CA ARG A 152 -4.64 2.79 12.62
C ARG A 152 -4.52 3.38 11.21
N GLY A 153 -4.98 2.66 10.18
CA GLY A 153 -4.97 3.17 8.80
C GLY A 153 -5.83 4.43 8.60
N VAL A 154 -6.96 4.55 9.30
CA VAL A 154 -7.77 5.78 9.29
C VAL A 154 -7.00 6.95 9.91
N LEU A 155 -6.37 6.73 11.07
CA LEU A 155 -5.59 7.76 11.76
C LEU A 155 -4.36 8.20 10.96
N GLU A 156 -3.68 7.26 10.30
CA GLU A 156 -2.60 7.58 9.34
C GLU A 156 -3.09 8.56 8.27
N ALA A 157 -4.20 8.25 7.59
CA ALA A 157 -4.77 9.10 6.55
C ALA A 157 -5.20 10.48 7.09
N GLN A 158 -5.85 10.52 8.25
CA GLN A 158 -6.31 11.76 8.89
C GLN A 158 -5.14 12.66 9.30
N TYR A 159 -4.14 12.12 9.99
CA TYR A 159 -2.98 12.90 10.42
C TYR A 159 -2.10 13.34 9.25
N LEU A 160 -2.03 12.56 8.17
CA LEU A 160 -1.38 12.97 6.92
C LEU A 160 -2.09 14.18 6.30
N ALA A 161 -3.41 14.10 6.15
CA ALA A 161 -4.22 15.17 5.60
C ALA A 161 -4.18 16.44 6.46
N GLU A 162 -4.32 16.31 7.78
CA GLU A 162 -4.23 17.42 8.72
C GLU A 162 -2.88 18.15 8.61
N MET A 163 -1.77 17.40 8.66
CA MET A 163 -0.42 17.94 8.60
C MET A 163 -0.17 18.66 7.26
N ALA A 164 -0.48 18.00 6.15
CA ALA A 164 -0.26 18.55 4.82
C ALA A 164 -1.16 19.76 4.54
N CYS A 165 -2.44 19.71 4.93
CA CYS A 165 -3.36 20.84 4.72
C CYS A 165 -3.00 22.05 5.58
N ARG A 166 -2.56 21.84 6.84
CA ARG A 166 -2.08 22.95 7.69
C ARG A 166 -0.83 23.62 7.13
N TRP A 167 0.01 22.89 6.41
CA TRP A 167 1.17 23.45 5.74
C TRP A 167 0.78 24.39 4.58
N VAL A 168 -0.21 24.02 3.78
CA VAL A 168 -0.58 24.79 2.57
C VAL A 168 -1.58 25.91 2.87
N ARG A 169 -2.41 25.78 3.92
CA ARG A 169 -3.41 26.79 4.31
C ARG A 169 -2.77 27.93 5.15
N PRO A 170 -3.34 29.16 5.14
CA PRO A 170 -2.79 30.33 5.85
C PRO A 170 -2.53 30.09 7.35
N PRO A 171 -1.52 30.74 7.98
CA PRO A 171 -1.11 32.14 7.73
C PRO A 171 0.11 32.38 6.81
N GLY A 172 0.69 31.35 6.18
CA GLY A 172 1.69 31.53 5.13
C GLY A 172 1.39 30.58 3.96
N PRO A 173 1.04 31.07 2.75
CA PRO A 173 0.84 30.18 1.62
C PRO A 173 2.21 29.63 1.21
N HIS A 174 2.55 28.43 1.69
CA HIS A 174 3.67 27.67 1.15
C HIS A 174 3.24 27.16 -0.23
N THR A 175 3.66 27.87 -1.27
CA THR A 175 3.30 27.57 -2.67
C THR A 175 4.24 26.58 -3.34
N ASP A 176 5.30 26.16 -2.64
CA ASP A 176 6.24 25.19 -3.18
C ASP A 176 5.55 23.84 -3.46
N PRO A 177 6.00 23.13 -4.52
CA PRO A 177 5.59 21.76 -4.80
C PRO A 177 5.61 20.87 -3.57
N ASN A 178 4.63 19.99 -3.45
CA ASN A 178 4.51 19.12 -2.30
C ASN A 178 3.90 17.75 -2.66
N LEU A 179 4.08 16.76 -1.79
CA LEU A 179 3.60 15.39 -2.01
C LEU A 179 3.24 14.73 -0.68
N ALA A 180 2.02 14.20 -0.57
CA ALA A 180 1.62 13.31 0.50
C ALA A 180 1.85 11.85 0.07
N MET A 181 2.63 11.10 0.85
CA MET A 181 3.03 9.73 0.55
C MET A 181 2.48 8.75 1.59
N VAL A 182 2.04 7.59 1.13
CA VAL A 182 1.59 6.46 1.95
C VAL A 182 2.41 5.22 1.60
N ASP A 183 2.75 4.42 2.62
CA ASP A 183 3.37 3.10 2.42
C ASP A 183 2.31 2.05 2.05
N GLY A 184 2.36 1.56 0.82
CA GLY A 184 1.42 0.55 0.35
C GLY A 184 0.28 1.09 -0.52
N SER A 185 -0.76 0.27 -0.63
CA SER A 185 -1.84 0.48 -1.59
C SER A 185 -2.89 1.48 -1.12
N LEU A 186 -3.38 2.29 -2.05
CA LEU A 186 -4.58 3.11 -1.91
C LEU A 186 -5.86 2.31 -2.21
N ILE A 187 -5.76 1.02 -2.51
CA ILE A 187 -6.90 0.13 -2.79
C ILE A 187 -7.13 -0.76 -1.58
N TYR A 188 -8.17 -0.50 -0.81
CA TYR A 188 -8.41 -1.20 0.46
C TYR A 188 -9.24 -2.48 0.27
N TRP A 189 -8.76 -3.43 -0.56
CA TRP A 189 -9.50 -4.65 -0.94
C TRP A 189 -10.01 -5.48 0.24
N PHE A 190 -9.30 -5.46 1.37
CA PHE A 190 -9.71 -6.19 2.58
C PHE A 190 -11.03 -5.68 3.17
N LEU A 191 -11.49 -4.48 2.79
CA LEU A 191 -12.79 -3.95 3.20
C LEU A 191 -13.98 -4.61 2.49
N GLU A 192 -13.76 -5.30 1.35
CA GLU A 192 -14.85 -5.95 0.60
C GLU A 192 -15.56 -7.04 1.41
N SER A 193 -14.80 -7.75 2.25
CA SER A 193 -15.34 -8.84 3.09
C SER A 193 -16.02 -8.35 4.37
N LEU A 194 -15.89 -7.07 4.71
CA LEU A 194 -16.44 -6.52 5.93
C LEU A 194 -17.95 -6.22 5.79
N PRO A 195 -18.74 -6.38 6.87
CA PRO A 195 -20.10 -5.86 6.92
C PRO A 195 -20.14 -4.36 6.62
N GLN A 196 -21.20 -3.91 5.96
CA GLN A 196 -21.31 -2.53 5.47
C GLN A 196 -21.07 -1.48 6.57
N GLU A 197 -21.73 -1.61 7.72
CA GLU A 197 -21.56 -0.66 8.84
C GLU A 197 -20.12 -0.58 9.34
N ALA A 198 -19.42 -1.71 9.44
CA ALA A 198 -18.02 -1.77 9.86
C ALA A 198 -17.13 -1.10 8.82
N ARG A 199 -17.37 -1.39 7.53
CA ARG A 199 -16.63 -0.81 6.41
C ARG A 199 -16.81 0.70 6.36
N ASP A 200 -18.03 1.20 6.52
CA ASP A 200 -18.33 2.64 6.41
C ASP A 200 -17.62 3.43 7.51
N GLN A 201 -17.43 2.85 8.70
CA GLN A 201 -16.65 3.46 9.78
C GLN A 201 -15.14 3.58 9.48
N ILE A 202 -14.63 2.84 8.51
CA ILE A 202 -13.22 2.88 8.10
C ILE A 202 -13.07 3.68 6.81
N LEU A 203 -13.89 3.37 5.81
CA LEU A 203 -13.77 3.93 4.47
C LEU A 203 -14.15 5.41 4.42
N LEU A 204 -15.27 5.81 5.03
CA LEU A 204 -15.74 7.19 4.92
C LEU A 204 -14.77 8.21 5.53
N PRO A 205 -14.22 8.02 6.75
CA PRO A 205 -13.25 8.97 7.31
C PRO A 205 -11.94 9.03 6.51
N LEU A 206 -11.53 7.91 5.92
CA LEU A 206 -10.34 7.83 5.08
C LEU A 206 -10.52 8.62 3.77
N LEU A 207 -11.65 8.42 3.07
CA LEU A 207 -11.97 9.18 1.86
C LEU A 207 -12.20 10.67 2.15
N ALA A 208 -12.72 11.02 3.33
CA ALA A 208 -12.84 12.41 3.77
C ALA A 208 -11.47 13.08 3.94
N ALA A 209 -10.50 12.38 4.54
CA ALA A 209 -9.12 12.89 4.65
C ALA A 209 -8.48 13.13 3.28
N TRP A 210 -8.72 12.23 2.31
CA TRP A 210 -8.24 12.40 0.94
C TRP A 210 -8.94 13.54 0.19
N GLU A 211 -10.23 13.77 0.48
CA GLU A 211 -10.95 14.91 -0.06
C GLU A 211 -10.36 16.24 0.43
N GLU A 212 -9.90 16.31 1.69
CA GLU A 212 -9.19 17.50 2.20
C GLU A 212 -7.89 17.77 1.44
N LEU A 213 -7.11 16.72 1.15
CA LEU A 213 -5.89 16.81 0.33
C LEU A 213 -6.20 17.31 -1.08
N LYS A 214 -7.26 16.78 -1.70
CA LYS A 214 -7.73 17.20 -3.03
C LYS A 214 -8.15 18.67 -3.05
N ILE A 215 -8.96 19.11 -2.08
CA ILE A 215 -9.39 20.51 -1.96
C ILE A 215 -8.17 21.43 -1.79
N ALA A 216 -7.16 21.00 -1.03
CA ALA A 216 -5.91 21.72 -0.86
C ALA A 216 -4.93 21.58 -2.04
N ARG A 217 -5.27 20.80 -3.07
CA ARG A 217 -4.44 20.46 -4.24
C ARG A 217 -3.08 19.84 -3.88
N ILE A 218 -3.04 18.98 -2.85
CA ILE A 218 -1.84 18.28 -2.37
C ILE A 218 -1.85 16.83 -2.88
N PRO A 219 -1.06 16.48 -3.89
CA PRO A 219 -1.17 15.16 -4.50
C PRO A 219 -0.89 14.05 -3.48
N LEU A 220 -1.71 12.99 -3.55
CA LEU A 220 -1.57 11.77 -2.76
C LEU A 220 -0.96 10.66 -3.61
N LEU A 221 0.03 9.96 -3.07
CA LEU A 221 0.72 8.86 -3.75
C LEU A 221 0.97 7.68 -2.80
N GLY A 222 0.50 6.50 -3.19
CA GLY A 222 0.85 5.23 -2.57
C GLY A 222 2.10 4.64 -3.22
N TYR A 223 3.10 4.27 -2.41
CA TYR A 223 4.32 3.61 -2.88
C TYR A 223 4.31 2.14 -2.50
N LEU A 224 4.35 1.25 -3.50
CA LEU A 224 4.36 -0.20 -3.29
C LEU A 224 5.68 -0.79 -3.78
N SER A 225 6.58 -1.09 -2.83
CA SER A 225 7.81 -1.87 -3.08
C SER A 225 7.49 -3.35 -3.29
N ALA A 226 8.29 -4.04 -4.11
CA ALA A 226 8.20 -5.47 -4.36
C ALA A 226 6.78 -5.97 -4.67
N SER A 227 6.01 -5.18 -5.44
CA SER A 227 4.62 -5.46 -5.74
C SER A 227 4.45 -6.85 -6.37
N ARG A 228 3.52 -7.64 -5.80
CA ARG A 228 3.14 -8.96 -6.30
C ARG A 228 1.94 -8.93 -7.23
N SER A 229 1.53 -7.73 -7.66
CA SER A 229 0.39 -7.54 -8.54
C SER A 229 0.61 -8.18 -9.92
N SER A 230 -0.50 -8.66 -10.49
CA SER A 230 -0.61 -9.13 -11.87
C SER A 230 -1.76 -8.43 -12.60
N GLU A 231 -2.20 -7.28 -12.07
CA GLU A 231 -3.43 -6.61 -12.50
C GLU A 231 -3.30 -6.02 -13.92
N ALA A 232 -2.12 -5.52 -14.29
CA ALA A 232 -1.85 -5.05 -15.65
C ALA A 232 -1.66 -6.23 -16.61
N MET A 233 -0.93 -7.26 -16.19
CA MET A 233 -0.75 -8.49 -16.98
C MET A 233 -2.08 -9.22 -17.25
N ASN A 234 -3.06 -9.09 -16.35
CA ASN A 234 -4.41 -9.61 -16.57
C ASN A 234 -5.12 -8.98 -17.78
N PHE A 235 -4.75 -7.77 -18.22
CA PHE A 235 -5.25 -7.21 -19.47
C PHE A 235 -4.82 -8.06 -20.68
N LEU A 236 -3.61 -8.61 -20.68
CA LEU A 236 -3.13 -9.49 -21.74
C LEU A 236 -3.82 -10.86 -21.74
N ARG A 237 -4.45 -11.27 -20.63
CA ARG A 237 -5.30 -12.46 -20.61
C ARG A 237 -6.52 -12.31 -21.50
N LEU A 238 -7.00 -11.08 -21.71
CA LEU A 238 -8.04 -10.82 -22.71
C LEU A 238 -7.47 -11.19 -24.08
N GLN A 239 -6.32 -10.64 -24.48
CA GLN A 239 -5.68 -10.96 -25.77
C GLN A 239 -5.45 -12.48 -25.95
N ALA A 240 -5.07 -13.17 -24.88
CA ALA A 240 -4.84 -14.61 -24.86
C ALA A 240 -6.13 -15.46 -24.84
N CYS A 241 -7.30 -14.86 -24.63
CA CYS A 241 -8.55 -15.59 -24.54
C CYS A 241 -8.96 -16.11 -25.91
N ASN A 242 -9.08 -17.43 -26.04
CA ASN A 242 -9.48 -18.11 -27.28
C ASN A 242 -10.98 -18.00 -27.58
N TYR A 243 -11.76 -17.42 -26.67
CA TYR A 243 -13.20 -17.23 -26.84
C TYR A 243 -13.49 -15.78 -27.23
N GLU A 244 -14.29 -15.59 -28.28
CA GLU A 244 -14.77 -14.27 -28.70
C GLU A 244 -15.53 -13.56 -27.57
N THR A 245 -16.32 -14.35 -26.82
CA THR A 245 -17.06 -13.90 -25.63
C THR A 245 -16.36 -14.40 -24.36
N PRO A 246 -15.55 -13.58 -23.66
CA PRO A 246 -14.79 -13.99 -22.47
C PRO A 246 -15.70 -14.10 -21.23
N ASN A 247 -16.63 -15.05 -21.26
CA ASN A 247 -17.48 -15.42 -20.15
C ASN A 247 -16.84 -16.58 -19.39
N CYS A 248 -16.07 -16.28 -18.34
CA CYS A 248 -15.37 -17.31 -17.56
C CYS A 248 -16.35 -18.29 -16.91
N GLY A 249 -17.51 -17.82 -16.48
CA GLY A 249 -18.58 -18.65 -15.92
C GLY A 249 -19.11 -19.72 -16.88
N LEU A 250 -19.07 -19.47 -18.19
CA LEU A 250 -19.54 -20.42 -19.20
C LEU A 250 -18.41 -21.29 -19.74
N HIS A 251 -17.24 -20.70 -20.00
CA HIS A 251 -16.16 -21.35 -20.75
C HIS A 251 -15.06 -21.94 -19.86
N CYS A 252 -15.01 -21.55 -18.59
CA CYS A 252 -13.95 -21.94 -17.66
C CYS A 252 -14.48 -22.49 -16.32
N SER A 253 -15.80 -22.62 -16.16
CA SER A 253 -16.38 -23.26 -14.98
C SER A 253 -15.95 -24.73 -14.89
N GLY A 254 -15.35 -25.13 -13.78
CA GLY A 254 -14.87 -26.50 -13.56
C GLY A 254 -13.41 -26.74 -13.92
N LEU A 255 -12.72 -25.74 -14.48
CA LEU A 255 -11.27 -25.72 -14.54
C LEU A 255 -10.73 -25.22 -13.19
N GLU A 256 -9.62 -25.78 -12.73
CA GLU A 256 -8.89 -25.18 -11.61
C GLU A 256 -8.44 -23.77 -12.02
N GLN A 257 -8.43 -22.82 -11.09
CA GLN A 257 -8.15 -21.40 -11.37
C GLN A 257 -6.81 -21.17 -12.08
N ASP A 258 -5.84 -22.07 -11.99
CA ASP A 258 -4.51 -22.01 -12.62
C ASP A 258 -4.43 -22.77 -13.97
N THR A 259 -5.57 -23.24 -14.49
CA THR A 259 -5.65 -24.08 -15.71
C THR A 259 -6.47 -23.44 -16.82
N THR A 260 -6.87 -22.18 -16.67
CA THR A 260 -7.68 -21.52 -17.70
C THR A 260 -6.85 -21.26 -18.97
N PRO A 261 -7.43 -21.41 -20.18
CA PRO A 261 -6.67 -21.34 -21.44
C PRO A 261 -5.92 -20.02 -21.67
N CYS A 262 -6.35 -18.93 -21.03
CA CYS A 262 -5.74 -17.61 -21.16
C CYS A 262 -4.55 -17.36 -20.20
N GLN A 263 -4.21 -18.30 -19.30
CA GLN A 263 -3.10 -18.19 -18.34
C GLN A 263 -1.76 -18.62 -18.94
N LEU A 264 -1.45 -18.10 -20.11
CA LEU A 264 -0.33 -18.55 -20.93
C LEU A 264 1.05 -18.16 -20.38
N PHE A 265 1.09 -17.22 -19.44
CA PHE A 265 2.31 -16.63 -18.89
C PHE A 265 2.31 -16.57 -17.36
N GLU A 266 1.37 -17.22 -16.66
CA GLU A 266 1.38 -17.26 -15.20
C GLU A 266 2.50 -18.17 -14.67
N PRO A 267 3.13 -17.84 -13.52
CA PRO A 267 2.85 -16.73 -12.61
C PRO A 267 3.74 -15.48 -12.85
N LEU A 268 3.86 -14.99 -14.10
CA LEU A 268 4.58 -13.74 -14.38
C LEU A 268 3.89 -12.53 -13.73
N ARG A 269 4.66 -11.76 -12.96
CA ARG A 269 4.19 -10.57 -12.25
C ARG A 269 4.45 -9.30 -13.07
N ASP A 270 3.64 -8.28 -12.83
CA ASP A 270 3.75 -7.00 -13.53
C ASP A 270 5.15 -6.39 -13.35
N ALA A 271 5.68 -6.37 -12.12
CA ALA A 271 7.01 -5.82 -11.82
C ALA A 271 8.13 -6.55 -12.60
N THR A 272 8.06 -7.88 -12.71
CA THR A 272 9.00 -8.68 -13.50
C THR A 272 8.86 -8.41 -14.98
N PHE A 273 7.64 -8.23 -15.51
CA PHE A 273 7.45 -7.88 -16.91
C PHE A 273 8.05 -6.51 -17.24
N TRP A 274 7.73 -5.49 -16.45
CA TRP A 274 8.21 -4.13 -16.66
C TRP A 274 9.72 -3.95 -16.44
N SER A 275 10.37 -4.84 -15.67
CA SER A 275 11.83 -4.79 -15.49
C SER A 275 12.62 -5.05 -16.78
N TYR A 276 12.00 -5.65 -17.80
CA TYR A 276 12.62 -5.85 -19.11
C TYR A 276 12.33 -4.73 -20.10
N LEU A 277 11.37 -3.85 -19.80
CA LEU A 277 10.89 -2.83 -20.74
C LEU A 277 11.26 -1.39 -20.34
N LEU A 278 11.35 -1.12 -19.03
CA LEU A 278 11.64 0.21 -18.50
C LEU A 278 13.12 0.38 -18.20
N GLU A 279 13.68 1.51 -18.62
CA GLU A 279 14.98 1.98 -18.15
C GLU A 279 14.85 2.71 -16.80
N PRO A 280 15.93 2.79 -15.99
CA PRO A 280 15.91 3.57 -14.75
C PRO A 280 15.44 5.02 -14.97
N GLY A 281 14.52 5.47 -14.11
CA GLY A 281 13.85 6.76 -14.18
C GLY A 281 12.70 6.82 -15.19
N GLN A 282 12.28 5.69 -15.80
CA GLN A 282 11.09 5.63 -16.64
C GLN A 282 9.89 5.05 -15.88
N ARG A 283 8.70 5.51 -16.26
CA ARG A 283 7.42 4.89 -15.90
C ARG A 283 6.78 4.18 -17.09
N SER A 284 5.98 3.16 -16.78
CA SER A 284 5.05 2.50 -17.69
C SER A 284 3.87 3.42 -18.08
N PRO A 285 2.93 2.94 -18.92
CA PRO A 285 1.64 3.59 -19.09
C PRO A 285 0.90 3.67 -17.74
N LEU A 286 -0.04 4.60 -17.65
CA LEU A 286 -1.02 4.65 -16.57
C LEU A 286 -2.14 3.63 -16.80
N TRP A 287 -2.54 3.01 -15.69
CA TRP A 287 -3.57 2.00 -15.62
C TRP A 287 -4.64 2.43 -14.63
N GLN A 288 -5.91 2.28 -14.98
CA GLN A 288 -7.02 2.39 -14.05
C GLN A 288 -7.26 1.03 -13.40
N SER A 289 -7.23 0.96 -12.08
CA SER A 289 -7.58 -0.27 -11.37
C SER A 289 -9.08 -0.56 -11.47
N SER A 290 -9.42 -1.84 -11.56
CA SER A 290 -10.82 -2.30 -11.58
C SER A 290 -11.24 -3.07 -10.34
N ALA A 291 -10.51 -2.95 -9.23
CA ALA A 291 -10.88 -3.60 -7.98
C ALA A 291 -12.29 -3.17 -7.55
N ARG A 292 -13.13 -4.12 -7.12
CA ARG A 292 -14.56 -3.87 -6.85
C ARG A 292 -14.76 -2.91 -5.68
N ILE A 293 -13.88 -2.92 -4.68
CA ILE A 293 -13.91 -1.97 -3.58
C ILE A 293 -13.92 -0.52 -4.04
N LEU A 294 -13.27 -0.22 -5.17
CA LEU A 294 -13.23 1.12 -5.72
C LEU A 294 -14.62 1.60 -6.13
N ASP A 295 -15.61 0.72 -6.32
CA ASP A 295 -16.99 1.10 -6.61
C ASP A 295 -17.64 1.91 -5.49
N LEU A 296 -17.07 1.88 -4.29
CA LEU A 296 -17.46 2.70 -3.15
C LEU A 296 -16.74 4.05 -3.08
N TYR A 297 -15.78 4.29 -3.97
CA TYR A 297 -14.99 5.53 -4.03
C TYR A 297 -15.66 6.46 -5.04
N SER A 298 -15.58 7.78 -4.79
CA SER A 298 -16.03 8.75 -5.79
C SER A 298 -15.16 8.68 -7.05
N THR A 299 -15.70 9.15 -8.18
CA THR A 299 -15.04 9.04 -9.49
C THR A 299 -13.63 9.66 -9.49
N ASP A 300 -13.48 10.81 -8.86
CA ASP A 300 -12.24 11.56 -8.70
C ASP A 300 -11.24 10.90 -7.73
N GLN A 301 -11.71 9.98 -6.88
CA GLN A 301 -10.88 9.21 -5.94
C GLN A 301 -10.61 7.77 -6.43
N ARG A 302 -11.04 7.41 -7.64
CA ARG A 302 -10.67 6.12 -8.25
C ARG A 302 -9.16 6.01 -8.37
N ILE A 303 -8.62 4.81 -8.15
CA ILE A 303 -7.17 4.61 -8.12
C ILE A 303 -6.63 4.22 -9.48
N TYR A 304 -5.62 4.97 -9.88
CA TYR A 304 -4.78 4.71 -11.04
C TYR A 304 -3.38 4.32 -10.55
N PHE A 305 -2.64 3.62 -11.41
CA PHE A 305 -1.28 3.25 -11.10
C PHE A 305 -0.39 3.19 -12.34
N CYS A 306 0.91 3.28 -12.11
CA CYS A 306 1.93 2.91 -13.09
C CYS A 306 3.07 2.18 -12.39
N TYR A 307 3.92 1.54 -13.18
CA TYR A 307 5.16 0.94 -12.73
C TYR A 307 6.32 1.87 -13.03
N VAL A 308 7.20 2.08 -12.06
CA VAL A 308 8.37 2.96 -12.19
C VAL A 308 9.63 2.15 -11.96
N ASN A 309 10.57 2.22 -12.89
CA ASN A 309 11.92 1.73 -12.65
C ASN A 309 12.69 2.77 -11.83
N VAL A 310 12.86 2.51 -10.54
CA VAL A 310 13.57 3.40 -9.62
C VAL A 310 15.07 3.08 -9.53
N GLY A 311 15.58 2.20 -10.40
CA GLY A 311 16.96 1.76 -10.45
C GLY A 311 17.22 0.48 -9.64
N THR A 312 16.78 0.44 -8.38
CA THR A 312 16.92 -0.75 -7.52
C THR A 312 15.82 -1.79 -7.71
N GLU A 313 14.63 -1.36 -8.12
CA GLU A 313 13.46 -2.21 -8.35
C GLU A 313 12.49 -1.60 -9.36
N ILE A 314 11.42 -2.35 -9.68
CA ILE A 314 10.21 -1.81 -10.32
C ILE A 314 9.14 -1.63 -9.24
N ALA A 315 8.92 -0.38 -8.83
CA ALA A 315 7.91 -0.02 -7.86
C ALA A 315 6.55 0.17 -8.54
N ARG A 316 5.45 -0.21 -7.87
CA ARG A 316 4.10 0.21 -8.27
C ARG A 316 3.76 1.50 -7.53
N VAL A 317 3.35 2.50 -8.29
CA VAL A 317 2.96 3.81 -7.78
C VAL A 317 1.47 3.99 -8.02
N GLU A 318 0.72 4.24 -6.96
CA GLU A 318 -0.72 4.46 -6.99
C GLU A 318 -1.06 5.91 -6.71
N VAL A 319 -2.01 6.46 -7.47
CA VAL A 319 -2.48 7.83 -7.33
C VAL A 319 -4.01 7.88 -7.57
N PRO A 320 -4.76 8.75 -6.88
CA PRO A 320 -6.17 8.97 -7.20
C PRO A 320 -6.37 9.67 -8.56
N ALA A 321 -7.58 9.56 -9.13
CA ALA A 321 -7.92 10.10 -10.43
C ALA A 321 -7.65 11.61 -10.53
N TRP A 322 -7.97 12.38 -9.48
CA TRP A 322 -7.74 13.83 -9.45
C TRP A 322 -6.25 14.23 -9.58
N VAL A 323 -5.32 13.34 -9.24
CA VAL A 323 -3.88 13.55 -9.46
C VAL A 323 -3.51 13.23 -10.91
N VAL A 324 -4.14 12.22 -11.53
CA VAL A 324 -3.90 11.85 -12.93
C VAL A 324 -4.49 12.86 -13.90
N GLU A 325 -5.67 13.39 -13.60
CA GLU A 325 -6.39 14.38 -14.42
C GLU A 325 -5.64 15.72 -14.51
N ASP A 326 -4.78 16.01 -13.53
CA ASP A 326 -3.90 17.18 -13.52
C ASP A 326 -2.44 16.77 -13.80
N SER A 327 -2.00 16.97 -15.04
CA SER A 327 -0.65 16.57 -15.47
C SER A 327 0.46 17.21 -14.64
N SER A 328 0.26 18.44 -14.13
CA SER A 328 1.23 19.10 -13.28
C SER A 328 1.36 18.40 -11.93
N LEU A 329 0.25 17.98 -11.32
CA LEU A 329 0.28 17.22 -10.07
C LEU A 329 0.89 15.84 -10.26
N LEU A 330 0.57 15.14 -11.35
CA LEU A 330 1.16 13.84 -11.66
C LEU A 330 2.68 13.93 -11.85
N GLU A 331 3.16 14.84 -12.69
CA GLU A 331 4.59 15.02 -12.96
C GLU A 331 5.37 15.43 -11.69
N GLN A 332 4.80 16.33 -10.90
CA GLN A 332 5.32 16.69 -9.59
C GLN A 332 5.43 15.48 -8.66
N SER A 333 4.37 14.67 -8.56
CA SER A 333 4.32 13.51 -7.67
C SER A 333 5.40 12.48 -8.04
N LEU A 334 5.51 12.16 -9.33
CA LEU A 334 6.48 11.19 -9.83
C LEU A 334 7.92 11.67 -9.65
N SER A 335 8.19 12.94 -9.95
CA SER A 335 9.54 13.51 -9.84
C SER A 335 10.00 13.60 -8.38
N ILE A 336 9.12 14.06 -7.47
CA ILE A 336 9.40 14.10 -6.02
C ILE A 336 9.58 12.68 -5.47
N MET A 337 8.71 11.73 -5.83
CA MET A 337 8.84 10.33 -5.40
C MET A 337 10.19 9.74 -5.82
N LEU A 338 10.60 9.92 -7.09
CA LEU A 338 11.89 9.43 -7.56
C LEU A 338 13.06 10.07 -6.81
N ALA A 339 12.97 11.37 -6.48
CA ALA A 339 13.96 12.04 -5.64
C ALA A 339 14.00 11.48 -4.20
N GLN A 340 12.86 11.14 -3.61
CA GLN A 340 12.79 10.46 -2.31
C GLN A 340 13.49 9.11 -2.35
N VAL A 341 13.18 8.28 -3.36
CA VAL A 341 13.77 6.94 -3.51
C VAL A 341 15.28 7.02 -3.70
N ASN A 342 15.76 7.94 -4.55
CA ASN A 342 17.19 8.13 -4.78
C ASN A 342 17.93 8.58 -3.51
N LYS A 343 17.34 9.46 -2.70
CA LYS A 343 17.93 9.93 -1.43
C LYS A 343 17.90 8.87 -0.33
N GLY A 344 16.93 7.96 -0.38
CA GLY A 344 16.77 6.85 0.57
C GLY A 344 17.36 5.54 0.09
N TYR A 345 18.25 5.56 -0.90
CA TYR A 345 18.97 4.38 -1.41
C TYR A 345 18.07 3.23 -1.88
N GLY A 346 16.97 3.56 -2.56
CA GLY A 346 16.04 2.58 -3.12
C GLY A 346 14.69 2.49 -2.41
N TYR A 347 14.44 3.35 -1.42
CA TYR A 347 13.13 3.47 -0.78
C TYR A 347 12.84 4.94 -0.36
N PRO A 348 11.58 5.42 -0.35
CA PRO A 348 11.29 6.82 -0.01
C PRO A 348 11.69 7.20 1.42
N VAL A 349 12.49 8.27 1.57
CA VAL A 349 12.98 8.74 2.88
C VAL A 349 11.83 9.11 3.82
N ALA A 350 10.86 9.90 3.36
CA ALA A 350 9.75 10.34 4.21
C ALA A 350 8.96 9.15 4.81
N ILE A 351 8.73 8.09 4.02
CA ILE A 351 8.03 6.89 4.49
C ILE A 351 8.89 6.14 5.52
N ALA A 352 10.18 5.93 5.24
CA ALA A 352 11.09 5.27 6.18
C ALA A 352 11.19 6.02 7.52
N GLU A 353 11.26 7.35 7.49
CA GLU A 353 11.28 8.16 8.70
C GLU A 353 9.94 8.10 9.45
N ALA A 354 8.81 8.04 8.74
CA ALA A 354 7.50 7.91 9.38
C ALA A 354 7.37 6.59 10.13
N HIS A 355 7.85 5.50 9.52
CA HIS A 355 7.99 4.21 10.17
C HIS A 355 8.84 4.30 11.44
N ASN A 356 10.02 4.93 11.35
CA ASN A 356 10.92 5.07 12.49
C ASN A 356 10.28 5.80 13.68
N GLN A 357 9.49 6.86 13.42
CA GLN A 357 8.77 7.58 14.47
C GLN A 357 7.53 6.82 14.99
N ALA A 358 6.93 5.97 14.15
CA ALA A 358 5.76 5.20 14.52
C ALA A 358 6.09 4.00 15.41
N VAL A 359 7.25 3.35 15.21
CA VAL A 359 7.60 2.07 15.84
C VAL A 359 7.62 2.13 17.37
N VAL A 360 6.70 1.38 17.98
CA VAL A 360 6.68 1.10 19.42
C VAL A 360 7.56 -0.12 19.71
N ARG A 361 8.66 0.08 20.45
CA ARG A 361 9.59 -0.99 20.81
C ARG A 361 9.16 -1.71 22.09
N GLY A 362 9.77 -2.86 22.37
CA GLY A 362 9.51 -3.61 23.60
C GLY A 362 9.72 -2.80 24.89
N GLY A 363 10.72 -1.91 24.92
CA GLY A 363 10.96 -0.99 26.03
C GLY A 363 9.88 0.09 26.19
N ASP A 364 9.27 0.53 25.10
CA ASP A 364 8.16 1.50 25.12
C ASP A 364 6.90 0.86 25.68
N ARG A 365 6.61 -0.38 25.25
CA ARG A 365 5.52 -1.20 25.80
C ARG A 365 5.65 -1.37 27.31
N ALA A 366 6.84 -1.69 27.81
CA ALA A 366 7.08 -1.83 29.25
C ALA A 366 6.85 -0.51 30.01
N ARG A 367 7.36 0.61 29.48
CA ARG A 367 7.17 1.96 30.06
C ARG A 367 5.70 2.39 30.06
N PHE A 368 4.97 2.12 28.99
CA PHE A 368 3.53 2.39 28.90
C PHE A 368 2.75 1.73 30.04
N PHE A 369 2.94 0.42 30.26
CA PHE A 369 2.25 -0.28 31.34
C PHE A 369 2.74 0.16 32.73
N ALA A 370 4.01 0.51 32.91
CA ALA A 370 4.50 1.07 34.17
C ALA A 370 3.85 2.43 34.51
N LEU A 371 3.64 3.29 33.50
CA LEU A 371 2.93 4.57 33.68
C LEU A 371 1.46 4.35 34.05
N LEU A 372 0.79 3.41 33.37
CA LEU A 372 -0.59 3.04 33.71
C LEU A 372 -0.70 2.51 35.14
N GLU A 373 0.19 1.63 35.56
CA GLU A 373 0.24 1.09 36.94
C GLU A 373 0.38 2.22 37.96
N GLN A 374 1.33 3.14 37.74
CA GLN A 374 1.55 4.28 38.63
C GLN A 374 0.29 5.17 38.73
N GLN A 375 -0.42 5.40 37.63
CA GLN A 375 -1.64 6.22 37.64
C GLN A 375 -2.78 5.51 38.36
N MET A 376 -2.97 4.21 38.14
CA MET A 376 -4.00 3.43 38.83
C MET A 376 -3.78 3.42 40.35
N LEU A 377 -2.53 3.26 40.79
CA LEU A 377 -2.15 3.35 42.20
C LEU A 377 -2.44 4.75 42.79
N LYS A 378 -2.09 5.83 42.07
CA LYS A 378 -2.40 7.21 42.48
C LYS A 378 -3.91 7.45 42.64
N THR A 379 -4.74 6.82 41.82
CA THR A 379 -6.20 6.92 41.89
C THR A 379 -6.85 6.01 42.94
N GLY A 380 -6.06 5.26 43.72
CA GLY A 380 -6.55 4.43 44.82
C GLY A 380 -7.04 3.03 44.41
N LEU A 381 -6.78 2.59 43.18
CA LEU A 381 -7.04 1.21 42.76
C LEU A 381 -6.01 0.28 43.41
N GLN A 382 -6.44 -0.50 44.39
CA GLN A 382 -5.63 -1.52 45.05
C GLN A 382 -5.81 -2.86 44.31
N ASN A 383 -4.73 -3.61 44.07
CA ASN A 383 -4.64 -4.86 43.27
C ASN A 383 -4.44 -4.71 41.75
N VAL A 384 -3.60 -3.76 41.34
CA VAL A 384 -3.10 -3.69 39.95
C VAL A 384 -1.88 -4.60 39.83
N GLY A 385 -1.93 -5.62 38.97
CA GLY A 385 -0.81 -6.54 38.80
C GLY A 385 -0.89 -7.35 37.51
N THR A 386 0.26 -7.61 36.90
CA THR A 386 0.37 -8.47 35.70
C THR A 386 0.24 -9.95 36.06
N SER A 387 -0.15 -10.78 35.09
CA SER A 387 -0.10 -12.24 35.24
C SER A 387 1.30 -12.73 35.65
N TYR A 388 1.37 -13.78 36.48
CA TYR A 388 2.62 -14.45 36.89
C TYR A 388 3.54 -14.84 35.72
N LYS A 389 2.98 -15.13 34.54
CA LYS A 389 3.75 -15.48 33.32
C LYS A 389 4.42 -14.26 32.68
N GLU A 390 3.76 -13.10 32.68
CA GLU A 390 4.32 -11.86 32.12
C GLU A 390 5.35 -11.23 33.04
N ALA A 391 5.14 -11.31 34.37
CA ALA A 391 6.13 -10.90 35.36
C ALA A 391 7.49 -11.62 35.17
N ARG A 392 7.46 -12.93 34.87
CA ARG A 392 8.67 -13.72 34.60
C ARG A 392 9.39 -13.34 33.30
N LYS A 393 8.67 -12.96 32.24
CA LYS A 393 9.31 -12.51 30.98
C LYS A 393 10.05 -11.19 31.15
N ARG A 394 9.48 -10.25 31.93
CA ARG A 394 10.12 -8.96 32.22
C ARG A 394 11.37 -9.11 33.09
N GLY A 395 11.39 -10.07 34.02
CA GLY A 395 12.57 -10.38 34.82
C GLY A 395 13.65 -11.22 34.13
N SER A 396 13.39 -11.74 32.93
CA SER A 396 14.36 -12.56 32.18
C SER A 396 15.20 -11.77 31.16
N VAL A 397 15.01 -10.45 31.11
CA VAL A 397 15.82 -9.51 30.32
C VAL A 397 16.68 -8.72 31.31
N VAL A 398 17.73 -9.34 31.83
CA VAL A 398 18.86 -8.68 32.52
C VAL A 398 20.15 -9.20 31.92
#